data_AF-G4WZW4-F1
#
_entry.id   AF-G4WZW4-F1
#
_cell.length_a   1.000
_cell.length_b   1.000
_cell.length_c   1.000
_cell.angle_alpha   90.00
_cell.angle_beta   90.00
_cell.angle_gamma   90.00
#
_symmetry.space_group_name_H-M   'P 1'
#
loop_
_entity.id
_entity.type
_entity.pdbx_description
1 polymer ?
#
loop_
_entity_poly.entity_id
_entity_poly.type
_entity_poly.pdbx_seq_one_letter_code
_entity_poly.pdbx_strand_id
1 'polypeptide(L)'
;GQCVVACPVAALKEKSHVEKVQEALNDPKKHVIVAMAPSIRTAMGELFRMGFGKDVTGKLYTALRMLGFDKIFDINFGADMTIMEEATELLQRIEKGGPFPMFTSCCPAWVRQAQNYYPELLDNLSSAKSPQQIFGTASKTYYPSISGIAPEDVYTVTIMPCNDKKYEADIPFMEVNGLRDIDASLTTRELAQMIKNAKIKFADLEDGEADPSMGTYSGAGAIFGATG
;
A
#
# COMPACT_ATOMS: atom_id res chain seq x y z
N GLY A 1 0.41 -10.19 11.21
CA GLY A 1 0.72 -11.63 11.01
C GLY A 1 2.14 -12.05 11.39
N GLN A 2 2.63 -11.75 12.60
CA GLN A 2 3.98 -12.15 13.06
C GLN A 2 4.16 -13.67 13.18
N CYS A 3 3.10 -14.39 13.56
CA CYS A 3 3.09 -15.85 13.58
C CYS A 3 3.38 -16.50 12.21
N VAL A 4 3.00 -15.84 11.10
CA VAL A 4 3.30 -16.31 9.74
C VAL A 4 4.81 -16.23 9.48
N VAL A 5 5.46 -15.15 9.92
CA VAL A 5 6.92 -14.96 9.75
C VAL A 5 7.70 -15.99 10.57
N ALA A 6 7.22 -16.33 11.77
CA ALA A 6 7.86 -17.33 12.62
C ALA A 6 7.65 -18.78 12.16
N CYS A 7 6.74 -19.02 11.20
CA CYS A 7 6.42 -20.37 10.76
C CYS A 7 7.58 -20.96 9.93
N PRO A 8 8.19 -22.09 10.35
CA PRO A 8 9.32 -22.68 9.61
C PRO A 8 8.87 -23.46 8.36
N VAL A 9 7.56 -23.60 8.16
CA VAL A 9 6.92 -24.36 7.08
C VAL A 9 5.73 -23.57 6.54
N ALA A 10 5.04 -24.12 5.55
CA ALA A 10 3.91 -23.47 4.90
C ALA A 10 2.56 -23.66 5.64
N ALA A 11 2.57 -23.82 6.97
CA ALA A 11 1.35 -24.08 7.75
C ALA A 11 0.50 -22.82 7.95
N LEU A 12 1.16 -21.67 8.14
CA LEU A 12 0.51 -20.37 8.23
C LEU A 12 0.84 -19.56 6.97
N LYS A 13 -0.18 -18.97 6.34
CA LYS A 13 -0.05 -18.17 5.12
C LYS A 13 -0.95 -16.93 5.20
N GLU A 14 -0.62 -15.93 4.41
CA GLU A 14 -1.52 -14.82 4.10
C GLU A 14 -2.77 -15.30 3.34
N LYS A 15 -3.87 -14.57 3.49
CA LYS A 15 -5.04 -14.71 2.63
C LYS A 15 -4.67 -14.20 1.23
N SER A 16 -4.71 -15.07 0.22
CA SER A 16 -4.31 -14.72 -1.14
C SER A 16 -5.26 -13.67 -1.75
N HIS A 17 -4.69 -12.63 -2.36
CA HIS A 17 -5.40 -11.73 -3.29
C HIS A 17 -4.88 -11.88 -4.73
N VAL A 18 -3.97 -12.84 -4.99
CA VAL A 18 -3.35 -13.05 -6.32
C VAL A 18 -4.41 -13.33 -7.39
N GLU A 19 -5.41 -14.16 -7.10
CA GLU A 19 -6.49 -14.48 -8.05
C GLU A 19 -7.28 -13.24 -8.45
N LYS A 20 -7.70 -12.42 -7.47
CA LYS A 20 -8.40 -11.14 -7.72
C LYS A 20 -7.60 -10.21 -8.65
N VAL A 21 -6.29 -10.12 -8.42
CA VAL A 21 -5.40 -9.29 -9.24
C VAL A 21 -5.24 -9.87 -10.64
N GLN A 22 -5.10 -11.19 -10.77
CA GLN A 22 -4.98 -11.85 -12.06
C GLN A 22 -6.26 -11.73 -12.90
N GLU A 23 -7.44 -11.81 -12.26
CA GLU A 23 -8.73 -11.57 -12.90
C GLU A 23 -8.83 -10.12 -13.39
N ALA A 24 -8.47 -9.14 -12.57
CA ALA A 24 -8.47 -7.73 -12.96
C ALA A 24 -7.51 -7.44 -14.13
N LEU A 25 -6.29 -7.99 -14.10
CA LEU A 25 -5.30 -7.85 -15.18
C LEU A 25 -5.75 -8.50 -16.50
N ASN A 26 -6.66 -9.48 -16.44
CA ASN A 26 -7.20 -10.15 -17.62
C ASN A 26 -8.52 -9.54 -18.10
N ASP A 27 -9.11 -8.60 -17.36
CA ASP A 27 -10.35 -7.92 -17.73
C ASP A 27 -10.04 -6.69 -18.59
N PRO A 28 -10.37 -6.68 -19.90
CA PRO A 28 -10.06 -5.56 -20.78
C PRO A 28 -10.81 -4.27 -20.45
N LYS A 29 -11.78 -4.30 -19.53
CA LYS A 29 -12.47 -3.10 -19.03
C LYS A 29 -11.77 -2.47 -17.84
N LYS A 30 -10.89 -3.20 -17.14
CA LYS A 30 -10.24 -2.69 -15.95
C LYS A 30 -8.97 -1.96 -16.31
N HIS A 31 -8.80 -0.81 -15.65
CA HIS A 31 -7.55 -0.07 -15.62
C HIS A 31 -6.88 -0.33 -14.28
N VAL A 32 -5.91 -1.24 -14.29
CA VAL A 32 -5.30 -1.80 -13.08
C VAL A 32 -4.06 -1.00 -12.70
N ILE A 33 -4.19 -0.20 -11.64
CA ILE A 33 -3.07 0.53 -11.06
C ILE A 33 -2.42 -0.26 -9.94
N VAL A 34 -1.11 -0.08 -9.75
CA VAL A 34 -0.38 -0.70 -8.65
C VAL A 34 0.49 0.30 -7.91
N ALA A 35 0.53 0.19 -6.58
CA ALA A 35 1.41 0.99 -5.74
C ALA A 35 2.04 0.17 -4.61
N MET A 36 3.36 0.27 -4.44
CA MET A 36 4.10 -0.47 -3.42
C MET A 36 4.40 0.37 -2.19
N ALA A 37 4.35 -0.26 -1.01
CA ALA A 37 4.74 0.33 0.27
C ALA A 37 6.26 0.58 0.37
N PRO A 38 6.71 1.46 1.30
CA PRO A 38 8.11 1.82 1.44
C PRO A 38 9.04 0.60 1.57
N SER A 39 8.74 -0.32 2.49
CA SER A 39 9.61 -1.46 2.83
C SER A 39 9.72 -2.53 1.73
N ILE A 40 8.88 -2.49 0.69
CA ILE A 40 8.95 -3.48 -0.40
C ILE A 40 10.29 -3.37 -1.14
N ARG A 41 10.75 -2.14 -1.37
CA ARG A 41 11.95 -1.85 -2.16
C ARG A 41 13.26 -2.28 -1.50
N THR A 42 13.27 -2.50 -0.18
CA THR A 42 14.47 -2.92 0.57
C THR A 42 14.47 -4.41 0.92
N ALA A 43 13.30 -5.07 0.89
CA ALA A 43 13.14 -6.47 1.26
C ALA A 43 13.01 -7.42 0.05
N MET A 44 12.48 -6.94 -1.08
CA MET A 44 12.15 -7.82 -2.21
C MET A 44 13.36 -8.58 -2.76
N GLY A 45 14.54 -7.95 -2.80
CA GLY A 45 15.77 -8.55 -3.34
C GLY A 45 16.17 -9.87 -2.67
N GLU A 46 15.82 -10.06 -1.40
CA GLU A 46 16.11 -11.29 -0.64
C GLU A 46 15.50 -12.53 -1.32
N LEU A 47 14.28 -12.40 -1.85
CA LEU A 47 13.55 -13.48 -2.51
C LEU A 47 14.09 -13.81 -3.91
N PHE A 48 15.01 -13.00 -4.43
CA PHE A 48 15.67 -13.15 -5.72
C PHE A 48 17.19 -13.34 -5.59
N ARG A 49 17.66 -13.76 -4.40
CA ARG A 49 19.08 -14.07 -4.12
C ARG A 49 20.02 -12.87 -4.29
N MET A 50 19.53 -11.65 -4.06
CA MET A 50 20.34 -10.42 -4.17
C MET A 50 21.02 -10.03 -2.85
N GLY A 51 20.75 -10.77 -1.76
CA GLY A 51 21.19 -10.44 -0.41
C GLY A 51 20.23 -9.49 0.33
N PHE A 52 20.61 -9.10 1.54
CA PHE A 52 19.79 -8.27 2.44
C PHE A 52 20.02 -6.77 2.19
N GLY A 53 18.97 -5.97 2.40
CA GLY A 53 19.06 -4.49 2.42
C GLY A 53 19.43 -3.85 1.08
N LYS A 54 19.19 -4.54 -0.04
CA LYS A 54 19.40 -3.99 -1.38
C LYS A 54 18.21 -3.15 -1.79
N ASP A 55 18.47 -1.92 -2.22
CA ASP A 55 17.48 -1.12 -2.91
C ASP A 55 17.22 -1.71 -4.30
N VAL A 56 15.98 -2.14 -4.53
CA VAL A 56 15.50 -2.69 -5.81
C VAL A 56 14.30 -1.91 -6.35
N THR A 57 14.19 -0.63 -6.00
CA THR A 57 13.08 0.26 -6.39
C THR A 57 12.84 0.26 -7.91
N GLY A 58 13.86 0.55 -8.70
CA GLY A 58 13.72 0.62 -10.16
C GLY A 58 13.34 -0.72 -10.80
N LYS A 59 13.91 -1.82 -10.31
CA LYS A 59 13.60 -3.19 -10.77
C LYS A 59 12.16 -3.58 -10.47
N LEU A 60 11.62 -3.15 -9.33
CA LEU A 60 10.21 -3.34 -8.99
C LEU A 60 9.31 -2.62 -10.00
N TYR A 61 9.58 -1.35 -10.31
CA TYR A 61 8.79 -0.63 -11.31
C TYR A 61 8.84 -1.29 -12.68
N THR A 62 10.01 -1.75 -13.14
CA THR A 62 10.15 -2.51 -14.39
C THR A 62 9.37 -3.82 -14.34
N ALA A 63 9.49 -4.59 -13.26
CA ALA A 63 8.79 -5.86 -13.11
C ALA A 63 7.27 -5.70 -13.09
N LEU A 64 6.75 -4.65 -12.44
CA LEU A 64 5.32 -4.37 -12.41
C LEU A 64 4.77 -4.04 -13.80
N ARG A 65 5.51 -3.28 -14.62
CA ARG A 65 5.13 -3.07 -16.03
C ARG A 65 5.09 -4.37 -16.81
N MET A 66 6.11 -5.23 -16.63
CA MET A 66 6.17 -6.54 -17.31
C MET A 66 5.05 -7.49 -16.86
N LEU A 67 4.49 -7.31 -15.66
CA LEU A 67 3.33 -8.06 -15.17
C LEU A 67 2.00 -7.56 -15.75
N GLY A 68 1.98 -6.44 -16.48
CA GLY A 68 0.80 -5.95 -17.18
C GLY A 68 -0.02 -4.90 -16.43
N PHE A 69 0.50 -4.30 -15.35
CA PHE A 69 -0.17 -3.17 -14.70
C PHE A 69 -0.16 -1.92 -15.59
N ASP A 70 -1.30 -1.24 -15.70
CA ASP A 70 -1.50 -0.09 -16.58
C ASP A 70 -0.81 1.18 -16.07
N LYS A 71 -0.75 1.34 -14.74
CA LYS A 71 -0.02 2.43 -14.08
C LYS A 71 0.76 1.98 -12.86
N ILE A 72 1.98 2.50 -12.75
CA ILE A 72 2.92 2.20 -11.67
C ILE A 72 3.03 3.43 -10.78
N PHE A 73 2.35 3.40 -9.65
CA PHE A 73 2.40 4.45 -8.63
C PHE A 73 3.13 3.97 -7.37
N ASP A 74 3.17 4.80 -6.33
CA ASP A 74 3.94 4.50 -5.12
C ASP A 74 3.17 4.92 -3.86
N ILE A 75 3.08 4.04 -2.86
CA ILE A 75 2.38 4.34 -1.61
C ILE A 75 3.12 5.39 -0.79
N ASN A 76 4.41 5.64 -1.05
CA ASN A 76 5.11 6.75 -0.45
C ASN A 76 4.45 8.11 -0.81
N PHE A 77 3.82 8.24 -1.98
CA PHE A 77 2.98 9.41 -2.29
C PHE A 77 1.79 9.49 -1.33
N GLY A 78 1.12 8.37 -1.08
CA GLY A 78 0.10 8.27 -0.04
C GLY A 78 0.62 8.56 1.37
N ALA A 79 1.88 8.27 1.65
CA ALA A 79 2.51 8.60 2.93
C ALA A 79 2.70 10.11 3.08
N ASP A 80 3.16 10.79 2.03
CA ASP A 80 3.21 12.26 2.02
C ASP A 80 1.80 12.87 2.17
N MET A 81 0.78 12.30 1.54
CA MET A 81 -0.62 12.72 1.73
C MET A 81 -1.07 12.54 3.19
N THR A 82 -0.77 11.39 3.82
CA THR A 82 -1.09 11.17 5.23
C THR A 82 -0.40 12.21 6.11
N ILE A 83 0.87 12.54 5.85
CA ILE A 83 1.58 13.58 6.62
C ILE A 83 0.95 14.95 6.45
N MET A 84 0.51 15.33 5.25
CA MET A 84 -0.19 16.60 5.03
C MET A 84 -1.41 16.74 5.94
N GLU A 85 -2.21 15.68 6.08
CA GLU A 85 -3.40 15.69 6.93
C GLU A 85 -3.04 15.55 8.42
N GLU A 86 -2.21 14.57 8.78
CA GLU A 86 -1.89 14.23 10.17
C GLU A 86 -1.05 15.33 10.86
N ALA A 87 -0.12 15.96 10.14
CA ALA A 87 0.63 17.10 10.69
C ALA A 87 -0.27 18.33 10.84
N THR A 88 -1.19 18.56 9.90
CA THR A 88 -2.18 19.65 10.01
C THR A 88 -3.11 19.42 11.20
N GLU A 89 -3.59 18.19 11.39
CA GLU A 89 -4.42 17.82 12.54
C GLU A 89 -3.68 18.00 13.86
N LEU A 90 -2.40 17.60 13.93
CA LEU A 90 -1.57 17.82 15.11
C LEU A 90 -1.47 19.30 15.47
N LEU A 91 -1.17 20.16 14.49
CA LEU A 91 -1.09 21.61 14.70
C LEU A 91 -2.41 22.17 15.21
N GLN A 92 -3.55 21.73 14.64
CA GLN A 92 -4.87 22.13 15.11
C GLN A 92 -5.15 21.71 16.55
N ARG A 93 -4.73 20.50 16.96
CA ARG A 93 -4.87 20.04 18.36
C ARG A 93 -3.99 20.85 19.30
N ILE A 94 -2.77 21.22 18.89
CA ILE A 94 -1.87 22.12 19.62
C ILE A 94 -2.53 23.48 19.84
N GLU A 95 -3.03 24.11 18.78
CA GLU A 95 -3.67 25.43 18.86
C GLU A 95 -4.92 25.44 19.75
N LYS A 96 -5.72 24.37 19.71
CA LYS A 96 -6.96 24.24 20.51
C LYS A 96 -6.74 23.73 21.93
N GLY A 97 -5.51 23.32 22.28
CA GLY A 97 -5.19 22.76 23.60
C GLY A 97 -5.66 21.31 23.81
N GLY A 98 -5.89 20.55 22.74
CA GLY A 98 -6.24 19.13 22.79
C GLY A 98 -7.25 18.70 21.71
N PRO A 99 -7.71 17.43 21.74
CA PRO A 99 -7.38 16.40 22.74
C PRO A 99 -5.97 15.79 22.58
N PHE A 100 -5.36 15.40 23.71
CA PHE A 100 -4.03 14.78 23.75
C PHE A 100 -4.03 13.45 24.54
N PRO A 101 -3.09 12.53 24.24
CA PRO A 101 -2.15 12.55 23.11
C PRO A 101 -2.88 12.30 21.77
N MET A 102 -2.24 12.63 20.64
CA MET A 102 -2.70 12.15 19.32
C MET A 102 -1.94 10.87 18.98
N PHE A 103 -2.66 9.81 18.63
CA PHE A 103 -2.07 8.56 18.18
C PHE A 103 -2.12 8.45 16.66
N THR A 104 -1.09 7.88 16.05
CA THR A 104 -1.13 7.54 14.63
C THR A 104 -2.20 6.49 14.34
N SER A 105 -2.84 6.56 13.18
CA SER A 105 -3.90 5.63 12.74
C SER A 105 -3.49 4.76 11.54
N CYS A 106 -2.25 4.89 11.05
CA CYS A 106 -1.80 4.29 9.79
C CYS A 106 -1.54 2.77 9.84
N CYS A 107 -1.33 2.21 11.05
CA CYS A 107 -1.08 0.79 11.26
C CYS A 107 -2.38 0.05 11.61
N PRO A 108 -2.92 -0.82 10.73
CA PRO A 108 -4.21 -1.47 10.98
C PRO A 108 -4.18 -2.44 12.17
N ALA A 109 -3.03 -3.05 12.47
CA ALA A 109 -2.88 -3.89 13.64
C ALA A 109 -3.01 -3.08 14.94
N TRP A 110 -2.44 -1.88 14.98
CA TRP A 110 -2.59 -0.95 16.09
C TRP A 110 -4.03 -0.46 16.22
N VAL A 111 -4.68 -0.07 15.12
CA VAL A 111 -6.09 0.33 15.16
C VAL A 111 -6.97 -0.80 15.70
N ARG A 112 -6.76 -2.05 15.27
CA ARG A 112 -7.46 -3.22 15.81
C ARG A 112 -7.16 -3.44 17.29
N GLN A 113 -5.93 -3.22 17.73
CA GLN A 113 -5.56 -3.31 19.15
C GLN A 113 -6.33 -2.26 19.97
N ALA A 114 -6.37 -1.01 19.51
CA ALA A 114 -7.14 0.05 20.15
C ALA A 114 -8.64 -0.31 20.19
N GLN A 115 -9.23 -0.75 19.08
CA GLN A 115 -10.64 -1.16 19.04
C GLN A 115 -10.98 -2.30 20.02
N ASN A 116 -10.09 -3.29 20.15
CA ASN A 116 -10.37 -4.48 20.96
C ASN A 116 -10.06 -4.28 22.45
N TYR A 117 -9.07 -3.45 22.79
CA TYR A 117 -8.51 -3.39 24.14
C TYR A 117 -8.51 -1.99 24.77
N TYR A 118 -8.56 -0.94 23.95
CA TYR A 118 -8.51 0.46 24.40
C TYR A 118 -9.52 1.34 23.65
N PRO A 119 -10.81 0.97 23.61
CA PRO A 119 -11.82 1.70 22.85
C PRO A 119 -11.95 3.17 23.29
N GLU A 120 -11.59 3.48 24.54
CA GLU A 120 -11.53 4.83 25.09
C GLU A 120 -10.47 5.72 24.42
N LEU A 121 -9.51 5.16 23.68
CA LEU A 121 -8.47 5.90 22.95
C LEU A 121 -8.85 6.18 21.49
N LEU A 122 -9.98 5.68 21.00
CA LEU A 122 -10.34 5.78 19.57
C LEU A 122 -10.49 7.24 19.10
N ASP A 123 -11.05 8.11 19.94
CA ASP A 123 -11.20 9.54 19.63
C ASP A 123 -9.86 10.29 19.60
N ASN A 124 -8.80 9.68 20.14
CA ASN A 124 -7.45 10.23 20.13
C ASN A 124 -6.61 9.80 18.93
N LEU A 125 -7.06 8.82 18.13
CA LEU A 125 -6.40 8.47 16.86
C LEU A 125 -6.50 9.64 15.87
N SER A 126 -5.48 9.79 15.04
CA SER A 126 -5.49 10.69 13.90
C SER A 126 -6.63 10.33 12.95
N SER A 127 -7.34 11.35 12.49
CA SER A 127 -8.42 11.22 11.52
C SER A 127 -7.89 10.95 10.11
N ALA A 128 -6.61 11.22 9.86
CA ALA A 128 -5.97 10.93 8.58
C ALA A 128 -6.09 9.44 8.25
N LYS A 129 -6.51 9.14 7.01
CA LYS A 129 -6.45 7.78 6.48
C LYS A 129 -4.99 7.31 6.41
N SER A 130 -4.77 6.00 6.54
CA SER A 130 -3.44 5.43 6.33
C SER A 130 -2.94 5.69 4.90
N PRO A 131 -1.62 5.62 4.65
CA PRO A 131 -1.05 5.82 3.32
C PRO A 131 -1.70 4.95 2.24
N GLN A 132 -2.08 3.72 2.60
CA GLN A 132 -2.80 2.82 1.71
C GLN A 132 -4.19 3.38 1.36
N GLN A 133 -4.98 3.75 2.35
CA GLN A 133 -6.37 4.14 2.12
C GLN A 133 -6.51 5.53 1.53
N ILE A 134 -5.67 6.48 1.95
CA ILE A 134 -5.70 7.84 1.40
C ILE A 134 -5.28 7.83 -0.08
N PHE A 135 -4.30 7.00 -0.44
CA PHE A 135 -3.93 6.74 -1.83
C PHE A 135 -5.10 6.13 -2.61
N GLY A 136 -5.77 5.13 -2.05
CA GLY A 136 -6.94 4.48 -2.67
C GLY A 136 -8.10 5.44 -2.90
N THR A 137 -8.42 6.31 -1.94
CA THR A 137 -9.43 7.33 -2.14
C THR A 137 -9.06 8.28 -3.29
N ALA A 138 -7.79 8.71 -3.36
CA ALA A 138 -7.31 9.56 -4.44
C ALA A 138 -7.29 8.84 -5.80
N SER A 139 -7.05 7.53 -5.84
CA SER A 139 -7.06 6.76 -7.09
C SER A 139 -8.45 6.63 -7.71
N LYS A 140 -9.52 6.76 -6.91
CA LYS A 140 -10.92 6.75 -7.39
C LYS A 140 -11.52 8.14 -7.59
N THR A 141 -10.77 9.21 -7.27
CA THR A 141 -11.27 10.60 -7.33
C THR A 141 -10.33 11.49 -8.14
N TYR A 142 -9.16 11.79 -7.60
CA TYR A 142 -8.14 12.62 -8.24
C TYR A 142 -7.66 12.00 -9.56
N TYR A 143 -7.29 10.71 -9.55
CA TYR A 143 -6.74 10.06 -10.74
C TYR A 143 -7.68 10.06 -11.96
N PRO A 144 -8.98 9.71 -11.83
CA PRO A 144 -9.97 9.89 -12.90
C PRO A 144 -10.02 11.31 -13.46
N SER A 145 -9.93 12.34 -12.61
CA SER A 145 -10.03 13.74 -13.03
C SER A 145 -8.88 14.21 -13.93
N ILE A 146 -7.71 13.58 -13.82
CA ILE A 146 -6.53 13.92 -14.63
C ILE A 146 -6.28 12.93 -15.78
N SER A 147 -6.87 11.74 -15.75
CA SER A 147 -6.64 10.68 -16.74
C SER A 147 -7.79 10.49 -17.73
N GLY A 148 -9.01 10.91 -17.36
CA GLY A 148 -10.23 10.66 -18.14
C GLY A 148 -10.75 9.22 -18.05
N ILE A 149 -10.17 8.38 -17.19
CA ILE A 149 -10.64 7.01 -16.94
C ILE A 149 -11.85 7.07 -15.99
N ALA A 150 -12.88 6.28 -16.28
CA ALA A 150 -14.05 6.19 -15.41
C ALA A 150 -13.67 5.63 -14.03
N PRO A 151 -14.06 6.26 -12.90
CA PRO A 151 -13.71 5.80 -11.56
C PRO A 151 -14.01 4.31 -11.28
N GLU A 152 -15.12 3.80 -11.83
CA GLU A 152 -15.57 2.41 -11.71
C GLU A 152 -14.68 1.38 -12.44
N ASP A 153 -13.90 1.84 -13.42
CA ASP A 153 -12.97 1.02 -14.19
C ASP A 153 -11.57 0.98 -13.54
N VAL A 154 -11.26 1.91 -12.63
CA VAL A 154 -10.00 1.91 -11.89
C VAL A 154 -9.99 0.78 -10.85
N TYR A 155 -9.07 -0.17 -11.03
CA TYR A 155 -8.79 -1.24 -10.08
C TYR A 155 -7.47 -0.98 -9.37
N THR A 156 -7.50 -0.72 -8.06
CA THR A 156 -6.33 -0.33 -7.27
C THR A 156 -5.75 -1.50 -6.51
N VAL A 157 -4.53 -1.88 -6.89
CA VAL A 157 -3.72 -2.91 -6.23
C VAL A 157 -2.62 -2.26 -5.40
N THR A 158 -2.44 -2.75 -4.18
CA THR A 158 -1.32 -2.32 -3.34
C THR A 158 -0.40 -3.49 -3.00
N ILE A 159 0.89 -3.21 -2.82
CA ILE A 159 1.87 -4.21 -2.37
C ILE A 159 2.38 -3.80 -1.00
N MET A 160 2.12 -4.63 0.01
CA MET A 160 2.30 -4.30 1.42
C MET A 160 3.18 -5.33 2.13
N PRO A 161 4.08 -4.93 3.05
CA PRO A 161 4.83 -5.85 3.89
C PRO A 161 3.98 -6.39 5.06
N CYS A 162 2.64 -6.27 4.99
CA CYS A 162 1.73 -6.49 6.12
C CYS A 162 0.48 -7.26 5.70
N ASN A 163 0.15 -8.34 6.42
CA ASN A 163 -1.08 -9.09 6.20
C ASN A 163 -2.33 -8.29 6.60
N ASP A 164 -2.24 -7.47 7.65
CA ASP A 164 -3.37 -6.73 8.22
C ASP A 164 -3.81 -5.57 7.31
N LYS A 165 -2.98 -5.17 6.33
CA LYS A 165 -3.36 -4.24 5.26
C LYS A 165 -4.43 -4.80 4.33
N LYS A 166 -4.53 -6.14 4.20
CA LYS A 166 -5.65 -6.80 3.51
C LYS A 166 -6.95 -6.61 4.29
N TYR A 167 -6.91 -6.77 5.61
CA TYR A 167 -8.07 -6.51 6.46
C TYR A 167 -8.51 -5.04 6.34
N GLU A 168 -7.56 -4.10 6.42
CA GLU A 168 -7.87 -2.67 6.26
C GLU A 168 -8.54 -2.39 4.92
N ALA A 169 -8.00 -2.95 3.83
CA ALA A 169 -8.53 -2.84 2.48
C ALA A 169 -9.94 -3.43 2.32
N ASP A 170 -10.36 -4.34 3.19
CA ASP A 170 -11.68 -5.02 3.14
C ASP A 170 -12.70 -4.45 4.15
N ILE A 171 -12.35 -3.39 4.91
CA ILE A 171 -13.29 -2.74 5.84
C ILE A 171 -14.49 -2.17 5.05
N PRO A 172 -15.76 -2.49 5.37
CA PRO A 172 -16.91 -2.15 4.54
C PRO A 172 -17.04 -0.67 4.17
N PHE A 173 -16.74 0.24 5.10
CA PHE A 173 -16.84 1.69 4.87
C PHE A 173 -15.59 2.34 4.26
N MET A 174 -14.56 1.57 3.92
CA MET A 174 -13.39 2.06 3.14
C MET A 174 -13.72 2.12 1.66
N GLU A 175 -14.60 3.06 1.33
CA GLU A 175 -15.07 3.34 -0.03
C GLU A 175 -15.40 4.82 -0.22
N VAL A 176 -15.44 5.25 -1.47
CA VAL A 176 -15.91 6.57 -1.90
C VAL A 176 -16.94 6.37 -3.01
N ASN A 177 -18.16 6.87 -2.81
CA ASN A 177 -19.27 6.75 -3.77
C ASN A 177 -19.56 5.30 -4.21
N GLY A 178 -19.47 4.33 -3.28
CA GLY A 178 -19.67 2.90 -3.57
C GLY A 178 -18.49 2.22 -4.29
N LEU A 179 -17.38 2.94 -4.48
CA LEU A 179 -16.14 2.39 -5.04
C LEU A 179 -15.14 2.15 -3.91
N ARG A 180 -14.61 0.92 -3.84
CA ARG A 180 -13.56 0.58 -2.87
C ARG A 180 -12.36 1.50 -3.03
N ASP A 181 -11.81 1.97 -1.91
CA ASP A 181 -10.54 2.69 -1.90
C ASP A 181 -9.44 1.80 -2.48
N ILE A 182 -9.33 0.57 -1.96
CA ILE A 182 -8.38 -0.46 -2.40
C ILE A 182 -9.14 -1.74 -2.77
N ASP A 183 -8.93 -2.23 -3.99
CA ASP A 183 -9.59 -3.44 -4.49
C ASP A 183 -8.81 -4.71 -4.13
N ALA A 184 -7.47 -4.63 -4.11
CA ALA A 184 -6.62 -5.73 -3.69
C ALA A 184 -5.33 -5.25 -2.98
N SER A 185 -4.85 -6.06 -2.03
CA SER A 185 -3.59 -5.85 -1.35
C SER A 185 -2.79 -7.15 -1.41
N LEU A 186 -1.62 -7.13 -2.04
CA LEU A 186 -0.68 -8.25 -2.14
C LEU A 186 0.42 -8.10 -1.10
N THR A 187 0.92 -9.21 -0.58
CA THR A 187 2.16 -9.21 0.21
C THR A 187 3.40 -9.13 -0.69
N THR A 188 4.55 -8.82 -0.10
CA THR A 188 5.86 -8.99 -0.75
C THR A 188 6.05 -10.39 -1.32
N ARG A 189 5.58 -11.43 -0.61
CA ARG A 189 5.72 -12.83 -1.03
C ARG A 189 4.82 -13.16 -2.22
N GLU A 190 3.59 -12.65 -2.22
CA GLU A 190 2.66 -12.81 -3.34
C GLU A 190 3.21 -12.17 -4.61
N LEU A 191 3.70 -10.92 -4.53
CA LEU A 191 4.33 -10.27 -5.69
C LEU A 191 5.56 -11.06 -6.18
N ALA A 192 6.41 -11.54 -5.26
CA ALA A 192 7.59 -12.31 -5.64
C ALA A 192 7.22 -13.60 -6.37
N GLN A 193 6.13 -14.26 -5.94
CA GLN A 193 5.60 -15.43 -6.62
C GLN A 193 5.05 -15.09 -8.01
N MET A 194 4.34 -13.97 -8.17
CA MET A 194 3.84 -13.50 -9.47
C MET A 194 5.00 -13.25 -10.45
N ILE A 195 6.04 -12.53 -10.03
CA ILE A 195 7.24 -12.27 -10.85
C ILE A 195 7.93 -13.58 -11.26
N LYS A 196 8.08 -14.53 -10.33
CA LYS A 196 8.67 -15.86 -10.61
C LYS A 196 7.81 -16.69 -11.57
N ASN A 197 6.49 -16.65 -11.43
CA ASN A 197 5.55 -17.35 -12.30
C ASN A 197 5.62 -16.81 -13.73
N ALA A 198 5.72 -15.49 -13.88
CA ALA A 198 5.90 -14.80 -15.16
C ALA A 198 7.30 -14.99 -15.79
N LYS A 199 8.20 -15.75 -15.14
CA LYS A 199 9.57 -16.03 -15.60
C LYS A 199 10.41 -14.76 -15.83
N ILE A 200 10.10 -13.68 -15.11
CA ILE A 200 10.84 -12.42 -15.16
C ILE A 200 12.17 -12.60 -14.42
N LYS A 201 13.29 -12.31 -15.11
CA LYS A 201 14.64 -12.32 -14.52
C LYS A 201 14.89 -11.07 -13.68
N PHE A 202 14.22 -10.98 -12.53
CA PHE A 202 14.16 -9.77 -11.69
C PHE A 202 15.53 -9.15 -11.37
N ALA A 203 16.53 -9.97 -11.04
CA ALA A 203 17.86 -9.49 -10.68
C ALA A 203 18.60 -8.81 -11.84
N ASP A 204 18.25 -9.16 -13.09
CA ASP A 204 18.87 -8.67 -14.32
C ASP A 204 18.07 -7.51 -14.96
N LEU A 205 17.01 -7.04 -14.30
CA LEU A 205 16.19 -5.96 -14.84
C LEU A 205 16.93 -4.62 -14.78
N GLU A 206 16.79 -3.85 -15.85
CA GLU A 206 17.09 -2.43 -15.84
C GLU A 206 16.11 -1.70 -14.94
N ASP A 207 16.58 -0.60 -14.36
CA ASP A 207 15.76 0.23 -13.48
C ASP A 207 14.76 1.05 -14.30
N GLY A 208 13.51 1.05 -13.86
CA GLY A 208 12.47 1.94 -14.36
C GLY A 208 12.10 3.01 -13.33
N GLU A 209 11.14 3.86 -13.68
CA GLU A 209 10.61 4.91 -12.80
C GLU A 209 9.13 4.66 -12.49
N ALA A 210 8.55 5.33 -11.50
CA ALA A 210 7.09 5.35 -11.32
C ALA A 210 6.45 6.37 -12.28
N ASP A 211 5.15 6.24 -12.55
CA ASP A 211 4.35 7.28 -13.18
C ASP A 211 4.21 8.47 -12.21
N PRO A 212 4.56 9.70 -12.60
CA PRO A 212 4.82 10.79 -11.65
C PRO A 212 3.57 11.30 -10.91
N SER A 213 2.38 11.19 -11.52
CA SER A 213 1.13 11.79 -11.01
C SER A 213 0.74 11.36 -9.61
N MET A 214 1.04 10.10 -9.23
CA MET A 214 0.84 9.57 -7.87
C MET A 214 2.00 8.65 -7.47
N GLY A 215 3.17 8.82 -8.10
CA GLY A 215 4.38 8.02 -7.85
C GLY A 215 5.57 8.82 -7.34
N THR A 216 5.49 10.15 -7.34
CA THR A 216 6.52 11.03 -6.76
C THR A 216 6.41 11.03 -5.25
N TYR A 217 7.52 10.97 -4.51
CA TYR A 217 7.48 11.00 -3.05
C TYR A 217 8.68 11.73 -2.46
N SER A 218 8.52 12.22 -1.23
CA SER A 218 9.55 12.89 -0.46
C SER A 218 10.39 11.90 0.37
N GLY A 219 11.49 12.39 0.95
CA GLY A 219 12.27 11.63 1.93
C GLY A 219 11.48 11.28 3.20
N ALA A 220 10.47 12.09 3.56
CA ALA A 220 9.61 11.80 4.71
C ALA A 220 8.68 10.61 4.44
N GLY A 221 8.03 10.59 3.28
CA GLY A 221 7.22 9.43 2.85
C GLY A 221 8.06 8.15 2.72
N ALA A 222 9.32 8.26 2.29
CA ALA A 222 10.21 7.11 2.11
C ALA A 222 10.57 6.36 3.41
N ILE A 223 10.58 7.04 4.56
CA ILE A 223 11.00 6.45 5.84
C ILE A 223 9.86 5.80 6.64
N PHE A 224 8.60 5.89 6.18
CA PHE A 224 7.42 5.29 6.83
C PHE A 224 7.53 3.78 7.12
N GLY A 225 8.42 3.08 6.42
CA GLY A 225 8.65 1.66 6.59
C GLY A 225 9.50 1.29 7.82
N ALA A 226 10.09 2.27 8.51
CA ALA A 226 10.87 2.10 9.72
C ALA A 226 10.07 2.56 10.96
N THR A 227 10.48 2.12 12.14
CA THR A 227 9.94 2.64 13.40
C THR A 227 10.60 3.97 13.74
N GLY A 228 9.79 4.98 14.10
CA GLY A 228 10.24 6.35 14.35
C GLY A 228 10.27 7.20 13.08
#